data_AF-M1P0U5-F1
#
_entry.id   AF-M1P0U5-F1
#
_cell.length_a   1.000
_cell.length_b   1.000
_cell.length_c   1.000
_cell.angle_alpha   90.00
_cell.angle_beta   90.00
_cell.angle_gamma   90.00
#
_symmetry.space_group_name_H-M   'P 1'
#
loop_
_entity.id
_entity.type
_entity.pdbx_description
1 polymer ?
#
loop_
_entity_poly.entity_id
_entity_poly.type
_entity_poly.pdbx_seq_one_letter_code
_entity_poly.pdbx_strand_id
1 'polypeptide(L)'
;MTTSITTFADLAATDQLLVVADFDGTLADLVPDPYAVPVNTDSLAALARLAGLPGTTVTILSGRHVDGLTQVCALRTPVNLVGSHGAESASGSLPLTQDMRAHLAHIENSLTRILAAHPKAELEVKPYQRVAHVAKVAEEDPEAARNILERVAEIDHGGAHITYGKNIVEFSAAEFTKGTWLAAERERVGATRTLFIGDDATDENGFRVLADHDLGVKVGEGATAASVRVADTTEVARVLTDLADARTAHTGIPAETPARFRAVAASFTAEVLRVHDWDAQTPCSEWTARDLVAHLATWYPANLRNAGVDLGLRTDARENPAEAWTELVSATQALLDDPERSGAQFTAGPDEGQTVEQATRGFFIPDVFMHTWDLGRSQGHDVRLDEEFAARNLAGLESLGERLRESGQFGPAHPVPEDARADVRLMAHIGRDPEFGLRG
;
A
#
# COMPACT_ATOMS: atom_id res chain seq x y z
N MET A 1 22.42 -7.00 -31.20
CA MET A 1 21.24 -6.30 -30.65
C MET A 1 21.69 -5.73 -29.31
N THR A 2 21.87 -4.42 -29.23
CA THR A 2 22.16 -3.73 -27.97
C THR A 2 20.93 -3.82 -27.09
N THR A 3 21.01 -4.62 -26.03
CA THR A 3 20.00 -4.72 -24.97
C THR A 3 19.84 -3.33 -24.37
N SER A 4 18.72 -2.66 -24.67
CA SER A 4 18.41 -1.38 -24.04
C SER A 4 18.16 -1.65 -22.57
N ILE A 5 19.01 -1.11 -21.69
CA ILE A 5 18.79 -1.16 -20.24
C ILE A 5 17.46 -0.45 -19.98
N THR A 6 16.50 -1.14 -19.36
CA THR A 6 15.25 -0.50 -18.91
C THR A 6 15.59 0.65 -17.98
N THR A 7 15.15 1.85 -18.34
CA THR A 7 15.34 3.03 -17.50
C THR A 7 14.14 3.21 -16.56
N PHE A 8 14.34 3.91 -15.43
CA PHE A 8 13.23 4.33 -14.57
C PHE A 8 12.18 5.15 -15.33
N ALA A 9 12.62 5.96 -16.29
CA ALA A 9 11.72 6.72 -17.15
C ALA A 9 10.82 5.81 -18.00
N ASP A 10 11.35 4.70 -18.52
CA ASP A 10 10.57 3.74 -19.30
C ASP A 10 9.52 3.01 -18.44
N LEU A 11 9.87 2.65 -17.20
CA LEU A 11 8.91 2.08 -16.24
C LEU A 11 7.81 3.06 -15.90
N ALA A 12 8.18 4.30 -15.57
CA ALA A 12 7.22 5.34 -15.21
C ALA A 12 6.30 5.74 -16.38
N ALA A 13 6.77 5.63 -17.62
CA ALA A 13 6.01 6.03 -18.82
C ALA A 13 5.19 4.90 -19.47
N THR A 14 5.19 3.69 -18.90
CA THR A 14 4.54 2.53 -19.53
C THR A 14 3.01 2.58 -19.42
N ASP A 15 2.26 1.99 -20.35
CA ASP A 15 0.79 2.06 -20.31
C ASP A 15 0.19 1.31 -19.11
N GLN A 16 0.65 0.09 -18.85
CA GLN A 16 0.25 -0.76 -17.73
C GLN A 16 1.48 -1.18 -16.92
N LEU A 17 1.65 -0.57 -15.74
CA LEU A 17 2.73 -0.83 -14.80
C LEU A 17 2.26 -1.81 -13.72
N LEU A 18 2.99 -2.89 -13.53
CA LEU A 18 2.85 -3.77 -12.37
C LEU A 18 4.02 -3.55 -11.41
N VAL A 19 3.74 -3.18 -10.17
CA VAL A 19 4.74 -3.06 -9.10
C VAL A 19 4.48 -4.17 -8.09
N VAL A 20 5.47 -5.02 -7.89
CA VAL A 20 5.42 -6.11 -6.91
C VAL A 20 6.59 -5.96 -5.96
N ALA A 21 6.32 -6.02 -4.66
CA ALA A 21 7.36 -6.00 -3.64
C ALA A 21 7.13 -7.15 -2.66
N ASP A 22 8.20 -7.84 -2.30
CA ASP A 22 8.21 -8.64 -1.10
C ASP A 22 8.06 -7.76 0.17
N PHE A 23 7.74 -8.37 1.31
CA PHE A 23 7.55 -7.66 2.57
C PHE A 23 8.76 -7.75 3.51
N ASP A 24 9.14 -8.95 3.96
CA ASP A 24 10.12 -9.16 5.03
C ASP A 24 11.55 -9.09 4.48
N GLY A 25 12.38 -8.17 4.97
CA GLY A 25 13.70 -7.90 4.41
C GLY A 25 13.69 -6.95 3.20
N THR A 26 12.49 -6.57 2.72
CA THR A 26 12.30 -5.68 1.58
C THR A 26 11.60 -4.37 1.95
N LEU A 27 10.38 -4.44 2.49
CA LEU A 27 9.59 -3.28 2.95
C LEU A 27 9.66 -3.12 4.48
N ALA A 28 10.00 -4.19 5.19
CA ALA A 28 10.17 -4.24 6.63
C ALA A 28 11.51 -4.90 6.98
N ASP A 29 12.12 -4.49 8.08
CA ASP A 29 13.38 -5.07 8.52
C ASP A 29 13.19 -6.48 9.10
N LEU A 30 14.20 -7.34 8.95
CA LEU A 30 14.22 -8.66 9.56
C LEU A 30 14.58 -8.57 11.04
N VAL A 31 13.63 -8.93 11.91
CA VAL A 31 13.82 -8.99 13.37
C VAL A 31 13.37 -10.35 13.94
N PRO A 32 13.84 -10.75 15.14
CA PRO A 32 13.50 -12.06 15.71
C PRO A 32 12.00 -12.27 15.98
N ASP A 33 11.27 -11.21 16.35
CA ASP A 33 9.81 -11.27 16.51
C ASP A 33 9.13 -10.93 15.17
N PRO A 34 8.50 -11.91 14.50
CA PRO A 34 7.90 -11.69 13.19
C PRO A 34 6.71 -10.72 13.22
N TYR A 35 6.13 -10.37 14.37
CA TYR A 35 5.00 -9.43 14.43
C TYR A 35 5.38 -8.04 14.94
N ALA A 36 6.65 -7.85 15.33
CA ALA A 36 7.20 -6.56 15.76
C ALA A 36 8.19 -6.00 14.73
N VAL A 37 7.97 -6.29 13.44
CA VAL A 37 8.85 -5.86 12.35
C VAL A 37 8.76 -4.33 12.13
N PRO A 38 9.88 -3.60 12.17
CA PRO A 38 9.90 -2.20 11.77
C PRO A 38 9.59 -2.09 10.27
N VAL A 39 8.47 -1.47 9.93
CA VAL A 39 8.05 -1.28 8.53
C VAL A 39 8.49 0.10 8.05
N ASN A 40 9.09 0.15 6.86
CA ASN A 40 9.49 1.42 6.26
C ASN A 40 8.25 2.17 5.73
N THR A 41 7.87 3.24 6.42
CA THR A 41 6.66 4.02 6.12
C THR A 41 6.76 4.78 4.79
N ASP A 42 7.96 5.19 4.37
CA ASP A 42 8.18 5.84 3.07
C ASP A 42 7.94 4.87 1.91
N SER A 43 8.38 3.61 2.03
CA SER A 43 8.06 2.56 1.07
C SER A 43 6.55 2.33 0.98
N LEU A 44 5.83 2.25 2.11
CA LEU A 44 4.38 2.08 2.10
C LEU A 44 3.67 3.29 1.47
N ALA A 45 4.13 4.51 1.80
CA ALA A 45 3.61 5.75 1.24
C ALA A 45 3.77 5.80 -0.29
N ALA A 46 4.95 5.41 -0.81
CA ALA A 46 5.20 5.35 -2.24
C ALA A 46 4.32 4.30 -2.95
N LEU A 47 4.14 3.11 -2.35
CA LEU A 47 3.26 2.07 -2.88
C LEU A 47 1.78 2.51 -2.88
N ALA A 48 1.33 3.21 -1.83
CA ALA A 48 -0.02 3.78 -1.77
C ALA A 48 -0.24 4.79 -2.90
N ARG A 49 0.71 5.71 -3.12
CA ARG A 49 0.67 6.67 -4.25
C ARG A 49 0.59 5.96 -5.58
N LEU A 50 1.50 5.02 -5.85
CA LEU A 50 1.52 4.25 -7.09
C LEU A 50 0.19 3.55 -7.37
N ALA A 51 -0.43 2.95 -6.36
CA ALA A 51 -1.70 2.23 -6.50
C ALA A 51 -2.89 3.16 -6.85
N GLY A 52 -2.75 4.47 -6.61
CA GLY A 52 -3.74 5.47 -7.02
C GLY A 52 -3.60 5.95 -8.46
N LEU A 53 -2.47 5.69 -9.13
CA LEU A 53 -2.15 6.25 -10.44
C LEU A 53 -2.73 5.42 -11.60
N PRO A 54 -3.09 6.06 -12.73
CA PRO A 54 -3.61 5.37 -13.90
C PRO A 54 -2.71 4.23 -14.39
N GLY A 55 -3.35 3.13 -14.80
CA GLY A 55 -2.65 1.97 -15.37
C GLY A 55 -1.58 1.39 -14.46
N THR A 56 -1.74 1.48 -13.14
CA THR A 56 -0.75 1.01 -12.17
C THR A 56 -1.40 0.01 -11.22
N THR A 57 -0.87 -1.21 -11.18
CA THR A 57 -1.25 -2.24 -10.21
C THR A 57 -0.11 -2.42 -9.22
N VAL A 58 -0.42 -2.43 -7.92
CA VAL A 58 0.57 -2.60 -6.86
C VAL A 58 0.21 -3.81 -6.01
N THR A 59 1.18 -4.68 -5.79
CA THR A 59 1.00 -5.90 -4.99
C THR A 59 2.15 -6.10 -4.00
N ILE A 60 1.82 -6.38 -2.75
CA ILE A 60 2.74 -6.97 -1.79
C ILE A 60 2.63 -8.49 -1.88
N LEU A 61 3.72 -9.16 -2.22
CA LEU A 61 3.80 -10.61 -2.40
C LEU A 61 4.72 -11.22 -1.35
N SER A 62 4.13 -11.73 -0.27
CA SER A 62 4.85 -12.21 0.91
C SER A 62 4.75 -13.73 1.07
N GLY A 63 5.74 -14.30 1.78
CA GLY A 63 5.65 -15.66 2.34
C GLY A 63 4.73 -15.78 3.55
N ARG A 64 4.38 -14.66 4.20
CA ARG A 64 3.39 -14.62 5.29
C ARG A 64 2.02 -15.06 4.78
N HIS A 65 1.23 -15.73 5.61
CA HIS A 65 -0.20 -15.89 5.34
C HIS A 65 -0.88 -14.50 5.39
N VAL A 66 -2.01 -14.34 4.68
CA VAL A 66 -2.60 -13.01 4.44
C VAL A 66 -3.03 -12.31 5.74
N ASP A 67 -3.53 -13.05 6.74
CA ASP A 67 -3.91 -12.47 8.05
C ASP A 67 -2.69 -11.91 8.78
N GLY A 68 -1.59 -12.68 8.81
CA GLY A 68 -0.33 -12.27 9.43
C GLY A 68 0.32 -11.10 8.71
N LEU A 69 0.21 -11.01 7.39
CA LEU A 69 0.63 -9.82 6.63
C LEU A 69 -0.24 -8.60 6.96
N THR A 70 -1.55 -8.78 7.07
CA THR A 70 -2.51 -7.71 7.37
C THR A 70 -2.32 -7.11 8.77
N GLN A 71 -1.80 -7.90 9.70
CA GLN A 71 -1.47 -7.46 11.06
C GLN A 71 -0.28 -6.49 11.11
N VAL A 72 0.70 -6.65 10.22
CA VAL A 72 1.95 -5.88 10.24
C VAL A 72 2.03 -4.82 9.13
N CYS A 73 1.30 -5.01 8.02
CA CYS A 73 1.23 -4.05 6.94
C CYS A 73 0.00 -3.16 7.10
N ALA A 74 0.19 -1.84 7.04
CA ALA A 74 -0.92 -0.88 7.11
C ALA A 74 -1.66 -0.67 5.77
N LEU A 75 -1.09 -1.13 4.65
CA LEU A 75 -1.70 -0.96 3.33
C LEU A 75 -2.96 -1.81 3.17
N ARG A 76 -3.92 -1.28 2.40
CA ARG A 76 -5.20 -1.92 2.04
C ARG A 76 -5.48 -1.64 0.56
N THR A 77 -6.65 -2.06 0.08
CA THR A 77 -7.16 -1.72 -1.27
C THR A 77 -6.94 -0.23 -1.58
N PRO A 78 -6.43 0.14 -2.77
CA PRO A 78 -6.23 -0.70 -3.96
C PRO A 78 -4.91 -1.50 -4.02
N VAL A 79 -4.07 -1.46 -2.98
CA VAL A 79 -2.88 -2.32 -2.92
C VAL A 79 -3.31 -3.76 -2.64
N ASN A 80 -2.89 -4.69 -3.50
CA ASN A 80 -3.17 -6.11 -3.30
C ASN A 80 -2.21 -6.69 -2.26
N LEU A 81 -2.76 -7.37 -1.26
CA LEU A 81 -1.98 -8.17 -0.33
C LEU A 81 -2.09 -9.64 -0.72
N VAL A 82 -0.96 -10.25 -1.03
CA VAL A 82 -0.84 -11.64 -1.46
C VAL A 82 0.09 -12.37 -0.50
N GLY A 83 -0.46 -13.41 0.13
CA GLY A 83 0.24 -14.22 1.12
C GLY A 83 0.61 -15.61 0.60
N SER A 84 1.31 -16.36 1.43
CA SER A 84 1.68 -17.76 1.21
C SER A 84 2.33 -17.97 -0.17
N HIS A 85 3.25 -17.07 -0.54
CA HIS A 85 3.98 -17.07 -1.81
C HIS A 85 3.09 -17.04 -3.08
N GLY A 86 1.87 -16.50 -2.97
CA GLY A 86 0.93 -16.41 -4.11
C GLY A 86 -0.33 -17.26 -3.96
N ALA A 87 -0.43 -18.09 -2.93
CA ALA A 87 -1.58 -18.98 -2.74
C ALA A 87 -2.82 -18.28 -2.16
N GLU A 88 -2.64 -17.12 -1.51
CA GLU A 88 -3.69 -16.37 -0.83
C GLU A 88 -3.72 -14.92 -1.32
N SER A 89 -4.91 -14.34 -1.47
CA SER A 89 -5.06 -12.90 -1.62
C SER A 89 -6.20 -12.37 -0.77
N ALA A 90 -6.12 -11.08 -0.39
CA ALA A 90 -7.17 -10.41 0.36
C ALA A 90 -8.52 -10.37 -0.39
N SER A 91 -8.52 -10.47 -1.73
CA SER A 91 -9.72 -10.54 -2.57
C SER A 91 -10.29 -11.96 -2.71
N GLY A 92 -9.63 -12.97 -2.13
CA GLY A 92 -10.04 -14.36 -2.12
C GLY A 92 -8.89 -15.33 -2.36
N SER A 93 -8.76 -16.36 -1.53
CA SER A 93 -7.76 -17.42 -1.70
C SER A 93 -8.20 -18.46 -2.73
N LEU A 94 -7.24 -19.09 -3.43
CA LEU A 94 -7.56 -20.20 -4.33
C LEU A 94 -8.08 -21.39 -3.51
N PRO A 95 -9.32 -21.87 -3.68
CA PRO A 95 -9.84 -22.93 -2.84
C PRO A 95 -8.94 -24.17 -2.92
N LEU A 96 -8.54 -24.71 -1.76
CA LEU A 96 -7.77 -25.95 -1.70
C LEU A 96 -8.52 -27.04 -2.49
N THR A 97 -7.80 -27.79 -3.32
CA THR A 97 -8.39 -28.98 -3.95
C THR A 97 -8.59 -30.08 -2.89
N GLN A 98 -9.36 -31.12 -3.24
CA GLN A 98 -9.51 -32.27 -2.35
C GLN A 98 -8.17 -32.96 -2.09
N ASP A 99 -7.31 -33.04 -3.11
CA ASP A 99 -5.98 -33.65 -3.01
C ASP A 99 -5.05 -32.82 -2.12
N MET A 100 -5.08 -31.48 -2.24
CA MET A 100 -4.33 -30.59 -1.34
C MET A 100 -4.77 -30.76 0.11
N ARG A 101 -6.07 -30.82 0.38
CA ARG A 101 -6.58 -31.08 1.74
C ARG A 101 -6.13 -32.44 2.29
N ALA A 102 -6.19 -33.49 1.46
CA ALA A 102 -5.75 -34.82 1.85
C ALA A 102 -4.24 -34.86 2.15
N HIS A 103 -3.44 -34.18 1.32
CA HIS A 103 -2.00 -34.03 1.52
C HIS A 103 -1.70 -33.29 2.84
N LEU A 104 -2.31 -32.12 3.07
CA LEU A 104 -2.11 -31.36 4.31
C LEU A 104 -2.50 -32.17 5.56
N ALA A 105 -3.64 -32.88 5.50
CA ALA A 105 -4.06 -33.75 6.59
C ALA A 105 -3.07 -34.91 6.82
N HIS A 106 -2.49 -35.48 5.77
CA HIS A 106 -1.45 -36.50 5.89
C HIS A 106 -0.21 -35.95 6.60
N ILE A 107 0.31 -34.80 6.14
CA ILE A 107 1.49 -34.16 6.74
C ILE A 107 1.22 -33.76 8.19
N GLU A 108 0.07 -33.14 8.48
CA GLU A 108 -0.31 -32.72 9.83
C GLU A 108 -0.34 -33.90 10.82
N ASN A 109 -0.93 -35.02 10.40
CA ASN A 109 -0.95 -36.25 11.21
C ASN A 109 0.44 -36.86 11.41
N SER A 110 1.32 -36.74 10.42
CA SER A 110 2.71 -37.19 10.52
C SER A 110 3.54 -36.31 11.45
N LEU A 111 3.47 -34.99 11.28
CA LEU A 111 4.13 -34.02 12.16
C LEU A 111 3.65 -34.16 13.61
N THR A 112 2.33 -34.22 13.84
CA THR A 112 1.77 -34.39 15.18
C THR A 112 2.35 -35.61 15.90
N ARG A 113 2.52 -36.74 15.20
CA ARG A 113 3.11 -37.96 15.78
C ARG A 113 4.61 -37.80 16.10
N ILE A 114 5.36 -37.13 15.24
CA ILE A 114 6.80 -36.92 15.45
C ILE A 114 7.03 -35.94 16.60
N LEU A 115 6.28 -34.84 16.63
CA LEU A 115 6.46 -33.75 17.59
C LEU A 115 5.86 -34.06 18.97
N ALA A 116 4.97 -35.04 19.11
CA ALA A 116 4.32 -35.40 20.37
C ALA A 116 5.27 -35.67 21.55
N ALA A 117 6.49 -36.16 21.27
CA ALA A 117 7.50 -36.42 22.30
C ALA A 117 8.31 -35.18 22.71
N HIS A 118 8.09 -34.04 22.06
CA HIS A 118 8.91 -32.84 22.17
C HIS A 118 8.03 -31.61 22.45
N PRO A 119 7.70 -31.31 23.71
CA PRO A 119 6.78 -30.22 24.06
C PRO A 119 7.19 -28.81 23.61
N LYS A 120 8.46 -28.63 23.22
CA LYS A 120 9.04 -27.37 22.71
C LYS A 120 9.13 -27.31 21.19
N ALA A 121 8.80 -28.40 20.50
CA ALA A 121 8.61 -28.36 19.05
C ALA A 121 7.18 -27.94 18.75
N GLU A 122 7.01 -27.12 17.72
CA GLU A 122 5.71 -26.53 17.37
C GLU A 122 5.31 -26.94 15.96
N LEU A 123 4.05 -27.33 15.82
CA LEU A 123 3.40 -27.49 14.53
C LEU A 123 2.64 -26.20 14.22
N GLU A 124 3.08 -25.46 13.21
CA GLU A 124 2.33 -24.33 12.69
C GLU A 124 1.45 -24.82 11.53
N VAL A 125 0.16 -24.52 11.63
CA VAL A 125 -0.84 -24.84 10.62
C VAL A 125 -1.15 -23.58 9.83
N LYS A 126 -0.69 -23.55 8.57
CA LYS A 126 -1.01 -22.49 7.61
C LYS A 126 -2.04 -22.99 6.60
N PRO A 127 -2.73 -22.11 5.85
CA PRO A 127 -3.75 -22.53 4.89
C PRO A 127 -3.25 -23.53 3.83
N TYR A 128 -2.03 -23.36 3.30
CA TYR A 128 -1.45 -24.23 2.26
C TYR A 128 -0.24 -25.02 2.72
N GLN A 129 0.18 -24.85 3.98
CA GLN A 129 1.41 -25.42 4.49
C GLN A 129 1.25 -26.04 5.87
N ARG A 130 2.15 -26.96 6.17
CA ARG A 130 2.38 -27.48 7.52
C ARG A 130 3.85 -27.31 7.84
N VAL A 131 4.13 -26.68 8.98
CA VAL A 131 5.49 -26.28 9.30
C VAL A 131 5.88 -26.84 10.67
N ALA A 132 7.03 -27.50 10.71
CA ALA A 132 7.63 -27.98 11.94
C ALA A 132 8.70 -26.99 12.41
N HIS A 133 8.52 -26.41 13.59
CA HIS A 133 9.48 -25.53 14.23
C HIS A 133 10.16 -26.24 15.40
N VAL A 134 11.49 -26.26 15.42
CA VAL A 134 12.27 -26.88 16.52
C VAL A 134 13.26 -25.90 17.16
N ALA A 135 13.11 -24.60 16.94
CA ALA A 135 14.05 -23.59 17.43
C ALA A 135 14.23 -23.66 18.97
N LYS A 136 13.12 -23.73 19.72
CA LYS A 136 13.14 -23.85 21.19
C LYS A 136 13.73 -25.19 21.68
N VAL A 137 13.66 -26.24 20.86
CA VAL A 137 14.37 -27.51 21.15
C VAL A 137 15.85 -27.32 20.92
N ALA A 138 16.24 -26.69 19.82
CA ALA A 138 17.65 -26.48 19.44
C ALA A 138 18.41 -25.59 20.44
N GLU A 139 17.72 -24.67 21.11
CA GLU A 139 18.31 -23.85 22.19
C GLU A 139 18.78 -24.69 23.39
N GLU A 140 18.11 -25.80 23.67
CA GLU A 140 18.40 -26.65 24.83
C GLU A 140 19.19 -27.90 24.47
N ASP A 141 18.82 -28.52 23.34
CA ASP A 141 19.39 -29.75 22.83
C ASP A 141 19.45 -29.69 21.28
N PRO A 142 20.56 -29.17 20.73
CA PRO A 142 20.78 -29.13 19.28
C PRO A 142 20.75 -30.50 18.61
N GLU A 143 21.15 -31.56 19.32
CA GLU A 143 21.17 -32.91 18.77
C GLU A 143 19.76 -33.50 18.67
N ALA A 144 18.93 -33.30 19.69
CA ALA A 144 17.52 -33.65 19.63
C ALA A 144 16.79 -32.89 18.51
N ALA A 145 17.04 -31.58 18.37
CA ALA A 145 16.45 -30.80 17.28
C ALA A 145 16.83 -31.34 15.89
N ARG A 146 18.11 -31.67 15.68
CA ARG A 146 18.58 -32.30 14.44
C ARG A 146 17.88 -33.64 14.18
N ASN A 147 17.78 -34.49 15.19
CA ASN A 147 17.10 -35.80 15.07
C ASN A 147 15.60 -35.64 14.73
N ILE A 148 14.94 -34.61 15.27
CA ILE A 148 13.54 -34.30 14.90
C ILE A 148 13.47 -33.91 13.43
N LEU A 149 14.32 -32.99 12.96
CA LEU A 149 14.32 -32.52 11.58
C LEU A 149 14.64 -33.63 10.58
N GLU A 150 15.57 -34.53 10.92
CA GLU A 150 15.88 -35.72 10.11
C GLU A 150 14.62 -36.60 9.96
N ARG A 151 13.89 -36.89 11.06
CA ARG A 151 12.64 -37.65 11.01
C ARG A 151 11.52 -36.93 10.27
N VAL A 152 11.44 -35.61 10.40
CA VAL A 152 10.46 -34.81 9.66
C VAL A 152 10.76 -34.86 8.16
N ALA A 153 12.04 -34.78 7.76
CA ALA A 153 12.45 -34.86 6.36
C ALA A 153 12.14 -36.22 5.70
N GLU A 154 11.91 -37.29 6.48
CA GLU A 154 11.55 -38.62 6.00
C GLU A 154 10.03 -38.81 5.75
N ILE A 155 9.19 -37.82 6.08
CA ILE A 155 7.74 -37.91 5.84
C ILE A 155 7.48 -38.04 4.33
N ASP A 156 6.70 -39.04 3.92
CA ASP A 156 6.23 -39.14 2.54
C ASP A 156 5.32 -37.96 2.21
N HIS A 157 5.79 -37.13 1.27
CA HIS A 157 5.11 -35.92 0.83
C HIS A 157 4.65 -36.03 -0.63
N GLY A 158 4.74 -37.21 -1.26
CA GLY A 158 4.23 -37.43 -2.61
C GLY A 158 4.86 -36.53 -3.69
N GLY A 159 6.08 -36.04 -3.45
CA GLY A 159 6.79 -35.12 -4.35
C GLY A 159 6.44 -33.64 -4.19
N ALA A 160 5.59 -33.29 -3.21
CA ALA A 160 5.26 -31.90 -2.91
C ALA A 160 6.50 -31.08 -2.50
N HIS A 161 6.45 -29.76 -2.72
CA HIS A 161 7.57 -28.87 -2.42
C HIS A 161 7.85 -28.81 -0.91
N ILE A 162 9.12 -28.96 -0.53
CA ILE A 162 9.60 -28.82 0.85
C ILE A 162 10.63 -27.71 0.91
N THR A 163 10.46 -26.81 1.88
CA THR A 163 11.45 -25.80 2.24
C THR A 163 12.17 -26.22 3.52
N TYR A 164 13.50 -26.27 3.48
CA TYR A 164 14.36 -26.53 4.63
C TYR A 164 14.97 -25.21 5.11
N GLY A 165 14.76 -24.85 6.37
CA GLY A 165 15.35 -23.67 6.99
C GLY A 165 16.12 -24.03 8.27
N LYS A 166 16.68 -23.01 8.93
CA LYS A 166 17.34 -23.18 10.21
C LYS A 166 16.30 -23.52 11.28
N ASN A 167 16.35 -24.73 11.82
CA ASN A 167 15.40 -25.24 12.83
C ASN A 167 13.94 -25.32 12.36
N ILE A 168 13.71 -25.44 11.04
CA ILE A 168 12.36 -25.45 10.46
C ILE A 168 12.30 -26.33 9.19
N VAL A 169 11.19 -27.06 9.02
CA VAL A 169 10.82 -27.73 7.75
C VAL A 169 9.37 -27.38 7.42
N GLU A 170 9.15 -26.86 6.21
CA GLU A 170 7.84 -26.49 5.69
C GLU A 170 7.44 -27.39 4.52
N PHE A 171 6.26 -28.01 4.61
CA PHE A 171 5.64 -28.77 3.53
C PHE A 171 4.54 -27.91 2.91
N SER A 172 4.58 -27.75 1.58
CA SER A 172 3.54 -27.03 0.84
C SER A 172 2.67 -27.98 0.03
N ALA A 173 1.35 -27.83 0.12
CA ALA A 173 0.41 -28.55 -0.74
C ALA A 173 0.28 -27.93 -2.14
N ALA A 174 0.87 -26.75 -2.35
CA ALA A 174 0.78 -26.00 -3.59
C ALA A 174 2.18 -25.81 -4.19
N GLU A 175 2.31 -26.02 -5.50
CA GLU A 175 3.54 -25.69 -6.26
C GLU A 175 3.67 -24.18 -6.56
N PHE A 176 2.85 -23.34 -5.90
CA PHE A 176 2.90 -21.89 -6.11
C PHE A 176 4.20 -21.32 -5.57
N THR A 177 4.96 -20.71 -6.48
CA THR A 177 6.10 -19.86 -6.17
C THR A 177 5.75 -18.40 -6.48
N LYS A 178 6.53 -17.47 -5.93
CA LYS A 178 6.44 -16.05 -6.29
C LYS A 178 6.59 -15.85 -7.81
N GLY A 179 7.43 -16.65 -8.46
CA GLY A 179 7.62 -16.62 -9.92
C GLY A 179 6.38 -17.05 -10.72
N THR A 180 5.75 -18.16 -10.35
CA THR A 180 4.53 -18.62 -11.03
C THR A 180 3.38 -17.63 -10.83
N TRP A 181 3.28 -17.04 -9.63
CA TRP A 181 2.27 -16.01 -9.36
C TRP A 181 2.55 -14.74 -10.18
N LEU A 182 3.79 -14.25 -10.19
CA LEU A 182 4.18 -13.05 -10.92
C LEU A 182 3.93 -13.18 -12.42
N ALA A 183 4.25 -14.33 -13.01
CA ALA A 183 3.98 -14.60 -14.42
C ALA A 183 2.47 -14.55 -14.73
N ALA A 184 1.65 -15.18 -13.90
CA ALA A 184 0.20 -15.17 -14.08
C ALA A 184 -0.41 -13.78 -13.88
N GLU A 185 0.07 -13.02 -12.89
CA GLU A 185 -0.42 -11.68 -12.60
C GLU A 185 -0.10 -10.71 -13.73
N ARG A 186 1.12 -10.78 -14.28
CA ARG A 186 1.53 -9.98 -15.45
C ARG A 186 0.60 -10.16 -16.63
N GLU A 187 0.21 -11.40 -16.92
CA GLU A 187 -0.76 -11.70 -17.98
C GLU A 187 -2.15 -11.17 -17.63
N ARG A 188 -2.62 -11.43 -16.40
CA ARG A 188 -3.95 -11.04 -15.92
C ARG A 188 -4.19 -9.53 -16.00
N VAL A 189 -3.21 -8.71 -15.64
CA VAL A 189 -3.32 -7.25 -15.66
C VAL A 189 -2.86 -6.63 -16.98
N GLY A 190 -2.38 -7.45 -17.93
CA GLY A 190 -1.81 -6.96 -19.18
C GLY A 190 -0.59 -6.05 -18.98
N ALA A 191 0.26 -6.39 -18.01
CA ALA A 191 1.42 -5.58 -17.63
C ALA A 191 2.36 -5.40 -18.83
N THR A 192 2.57 -4.15 -19.23
CA THR A 192 3.52 -3.76 -20.27
C THR A 192 4.95 -3.67 -19.73
N ARG A 193 5.12 -3.34 -18.45
CA ARG A 193 6.36 -3.47 -17.70
C ARG A 193 6.07 -3.82 -16.24
N THR A 194 7.02 -4.49 -15.62
CA THR A 194 6.95 -4.92 -14.23
C THR A 194 8.19 -4.47 -13.45
N LEU A 195 7.97 -3.93 -12.24
CA LEU A 195 8.98 -3.81 -11.20
C LEU A 195 8.74 -4.93 -10.19
N PHE A 196 9.76 -5.72 -9.89
CA PHE A 196 9.73 -6.67 -8.77
C PHE A 196 10.92 -6.42 -7.83
N ILE A 197 10.65 -6.28 -6.53
CA ILE A 197 11.65 -6.06 -5.48
C ILE A 197 11.57 -7.20 -4.45
N GLY A 198 12.72 -7.79 -4.09
CA GLY A 198 12.79 -8.86 -3.09
C GLY A 198 14.20 -9.08 -2.54
N ASP A 199 14.32 -9.75 -1.39
CA ASP A 199 15.57 -9.95 -0.66
C ASP A 199 16.01 -11.43 -0.57
N ASP A 200 15.10 -12.39 -0.74
CA ASP A 200 15.36 -13.77 -0.34
C ASP A 200 15.55 -14.75 -1.52
N ALA A 201 15.78 -16.02 -1.19
CA ALA A 201 15.95 -17.07 -2.19
C ALA A 201 14.65 -17.43 -2.93
N THR A 202 13.48 -17.15 -2.35
CA THR A 202 12.18 -17.38 -2.99
C THR A 202 11.88 -16.31 -4.04
N ASP A 203 12.36 -15.08 -3.84
CA ASP A 203 12.27 -13.98 -4.80
C ASP A 203 13.05 -14.23 -6.09
N GLU A 204 14.11 -15.03 -6.03
CA GLU A 204 14.84 -15.45 -7.22
C GLU A 204 13.97 -16.18 -8.24
N ASN A 205 12.89 -16.83 -7.81
CA ASN A 205 11.91 -17.41 -8.74
C ASN A 205 11.12 -16.31 -9.47
N GLY A 206 10.84 -15.20 -8.81
CA GLY A 206 10.22 -14.01 -9.42
C GLY A 206 11.16 -13.30 -10.40
N PHE A 207 12.43 -13.08 -10.02
CA PHE A 207 13.39 -12.44 -10.93
C PHE A 207 13.60 -13.21 -12.23
N ARG A 208 13.61 -14.55 -12.18
CA ARG A 208 13.83 -15.40 -13.37
C ARG A 208 12.71 -15.36 -14.40
N VAL A 209 11.49 -14.94 -14.01
CA VAL A 209 10.36 -14.82 -14.94
C VAL A 209 10.20 -13.43 -15.54
N LEU A 210 11.01 -12.46 -15.10
CA LEU A 210 11.03 -11.11 -15.66
C LEU A 210 11.59 -11.12 -17.09
N ALA A 211 11.02 -10.30 -17.96
CA ALA A 211 11.53 -10.06 -19.29
C ALA A 211 12.61 -8.96 -19.28
N ASP A 212 13.38 -8.82 -20.36
CA ASP A 212 14.45 -7.81 -20.46
C ASP A 212 13.96 -6.35 -20.27
N HIS A 213 12.69 -6.09 -20.54
CA HIS A 213 12.05 -4.77 -20.38
C HIS A 213 11.47 -4.53 -18.97
N ASP A 214 11.54 -5.51 -18.09
CA ASP A 214 11.16 -5.38 -16.69
C ASP A 214 12.37 -4.99 -15.82
N LEU A 215 12.10 -4.69 -14.56
CA LEU A 215 13.13 -4.36 -13.57
C LEU A 215 12.98 -5.26 -12.35
N GLY A 216 13.99 -6.10 -12.13
CA GLY A 216 14.16 -6.86 -10.89
C GLY A 216 15.17 -6.15 -10.00
N VAL A 217 14.81 -5.92 -8.74
CA VAL A 217 15.66 -5.27 -7.73
C VAL A 217 15.89 -6.23 -6.57
N LYS A 218 17.14 -6.67 -6.39
CA LYS A 218 17.56 -7.46 -5.23
C LYS A 218 17.89 -6.54 -4.05
N VAL A 219 17.36 -6.82 -2.87
CA VAL A 219 17.74 -6.15 -1.62
C VAL A 219 18.85 -6.93 -0.91
N GLY A 220 19.87 -6.25 -0.42
CA GLY A 220 20.98 -6.86 0.30
C GLY A 220 21.94 -7.67 -0.59
N GLU A 221 22.81 -8.46 0.03
CA GLU A 221 23.85 -9.24 -0.66
C GLU A 221 23.35 -10.57 -1.27
N GLY A 222 24.26 -11.35 -1.86
CA GLY A 222 23.99 -12.70 -2.41
C GLY A 222 23.88 -12.75 -3.93
N ALA A 223 24.08 -13.94 -4.51
CA ALA A 223 23.89 -14.17 -5.95
C ALA A 223 22.42 -13.93 -6.34
N THR A 224 22.20 -13.31 -7.50
CA THR A 224 20.84 -12.95 -7.93
C THR A 224 20.67 -12.94 -9.44
N ALA A 225 19.44 -13.22 -9.90
CA ALA A 225 18.98 -13.02 -11.27
C ALA A 225 18.41 -11.60 -11.50
N ALA A 226 18.23 -10.78 -10.45
CA ALA A 226 17.81 -9.40 -10.56
C ALA A 226 18.80 -8.55 -11.38
N SER A 227 18.30 -7.54 -12.10
CA SER A 227 19.12 -6.65 -12.94
C SER A 227 19.77 -5.53 -12.13
N VAL A 228 19.18 -5.15 -10.99
CA VAL A 228 19.67 -4.10 -10.10
C VAL A 228 19.71 -4.63 -8.66
N ARG A 229 20.57 -4.02 -7.83
CA ARG A 229 20.67 -4.29 -6.41
C ARG A 229 20.62 -2.99 -5.62
N VAL A 230 19.95 -3.04 -4.48
CA VAL A 230 19.97 -2.02 -3.43
C VAL A 230 20.47 -2.62 -2.11
N ALA A 231 21.04 -1.80 -1.24
CA ALA A 231 21.68 -2.24 -0.01
C ALA A 231 20.67 -2.71 1.04
N ASP A 232 19.57 -1.96 1.21
CA ASP A 232 18.66 -2.10 2.36
C ASP A 232 17.25 -1.53 2.09
N THR A 233 16.39 -1.61 3.10
CA THR A 233 15.00 -1.13 3.09
C THR A 233 14.88 0.39 2.87
N THR A 234 15.91 1.18 3.21
CA THR A 234 15.94 2.63 2.97
C THR A 234 16.16 2.93 1.49
N GLU A 235 17.05 2.20 0.82
CA GLU A 235 17.23 2.34 -0.62
C GLU A 235 16.02 1.83 -1.41
N VAL A 236 15.30 0.81 -0.92
CA VAL A 236 14.00 0.40 -1.46
C VAL A 236 13.00 1.56 -1.43
N ALA A 237 12.91 2.27 -0.29
CA ALA A 237 12.01 3.41 -0.15
C ALA A 237 12.32 4.52 -1.17
N ARG A 238 13.62 4.79 -1.42
CA ARG A 238 14.05 5.75 -2.45
C ARG A 238 13.63 5.31 -3.85
N VAL A 239 13.89 4.05 -4.22
CA VAL A 239 13.49 3.49 -5.52
C VAL A 239 11.98 3.62 -5.76
N LEU A 240 11.17 3.27 -4.76
CA LEU A 240 9.71 3.35 -4.87
C LEU A 240 9.23 4.80 -4.95
N THR A 241 9.82 5.70 -4.15
CA THR A 241 9.50 7.13 -4.16
C THR A 241 9.83 7.77 -5.50
N ASP A 242 11.02 7.52 -6.05
CA ASP A 242 11.44 8.04 -7.35
C ASP A 242 10.52 7.54 -8.47
N LEU A 243 10.10 6.27 -8.42
CA LEU A 243 9.13 5.72 -9.37
C LEU A 243 7.74 6.38 -9.21
N ALA A 244 7.27 6.58 -7.98
CA ALA A 244 5.99 7.24 -7.71
C ALA A 244 5.97 8.69 -8.23
N ASP A 245 7.07 9.43 -8.03
CA ASP A 245 7.23 10.79 -8.52
C ASP A 245 7.27 10.84 -10.05
N ALA A 246 8.09 9.98 -10.67
CA ALA A 246 8.19 9.91 -12.13
C ALA A 246 6.86 9.48 -12.78
N ARG A 247 6.16 8.51 -12.19
CA ARG A 247 4.85 8.05 -12.68
C ARG A 247 3.80 9.15 -12.55
N THR A 248 3.76 9.83 -11.41
CA THR A 248 2.87 10.98 -11.17
C THR A 248 3.09 12.07 -12.22
N ALA A 249 4.35 12.44 -12.46
CA ALA A 249 4.71 13.44 -13.47
C ALA A 249 4.33 13.03 -14.89
N HIS A 250 4.31 11.72 -15.19
CA HIS A 250 3.91 11.19 -16.49
C HIS A 250 2.38 11.12 -16.68
N THR A 251 1.65 10.63 -15.67
CA THR A 251 0.20 10.38 -15.78
C THR A 251 -0.67 11.56 -15.39
N GLY A 252 -0.17 12.42 -14.49
CA GLY A 252 -0.94 13.49 -13.85
C GLY A 252 -2.17 12.98 -13.08
N ILE A 253 -3.02 13.91 -12.66
CA ILE A 253 -4.31 13.61 -12.03
C ILE A 253 -5.41 13.40 -13.10
N PRO A 254 -6.16 12.27 -13.07
CA PRO A 254 -7.19 11.95 -14.06
C PRO A 254 -8.33 12.98 -14.20
N ALA A 255 -8.99 12.96 -15.35
CA ALA A 255 -10.16 13.80 -15.63
C ALA A 255 -11.47 13.25 -15.03
N GLU A 256 -11.64 11.93 -15.06
CA GLU A 256 -12.84 11.23 -14.58
C GLU A 256 -12.90 11.23 -13.05
N THR A 257 -14.07 11.48 -12.47
CA THR A 257 -14.22 11.68 -11.02
C THR A 257 -13.77 10.48 -10.19
N PRO A 258 -14.14 9.22 -10.50
CA PRO A 258 -13.70 8.07 -9.71
C PRO A 258 -12.18 7.88 -9.76
N ALA A 259 -11.57 7.99 -10.95
CA ALA A 259 -10.13 7.87 -11.11
C ALA A 259 -9.36 9.03 -10.46
N ARG A 260 -9.92 10.24 -10.52
CA ARG A 260 -9.36 11.43 -9.85
C ARG A 260 -9.40 11.28 -8.33
N PHE A 261 -10.53 10.84 -7.78
CA PHE A 261 -10.67 10.58 -6.36
C PHE A 261 -9.63 9.57 -5.90
N ARG A 262 -9.48 8.46 -6.63
CA ARG A 262 -8.47 7.43 -6.32
C ARG A 262 -7.05 7.99 -6.24
N ALA A 263 -6.63 8.79 -7.22
CA ALA A 263 -5.28 9.37 -7.26
C ALA A 263 -5.04 10.38 -6.11
N VAL A 264 -6.02 11.24 -5.83
CA VAL A 264 -5.92 12.25 -4.76
C VAL A 264 -5.97 11.59 -3.38
N ALA A 265 -6.91 10.67 -3.17
CA ALA A 265 -7.03 9.93 -1.91
C ALA A 265 -5.79 9.05 -1.64
N ALA A 266 -5.17 8.47 -2.67
CA ALA A 266 -3.91 7.74 -2.54
C ALA A 266 -2.75 8.63 -2.05
N SER A 267 -2.68 9.87 -2.54
CA SER A 267 -1.68 10.84 -2.09
C SER A 267 -1.89 11.24 -0.62
N PHE A 268 -3.13 11.46 -0.20
CA PHE A 268 -3.45 11.71 1.21
C PHE A 268 -3.18 10.49 2.10
N THR A 269 -3.54 9.29 1.63
CA THR A 269 -3.27 8.01 2.33
C THR A 269 -1.77 7.83 2.59
N ALA A 270 -0.93 8.23 1.63
CA ALA A 270 0.51 8.19 1.77
C ALA A 270 1.06 9.13 2.87
N GLU A 271 0.40 10.25 3.15
CA GLU A 271 0.75 11.11 4.29
C GLU A 271 0.20 10.53 5.60
N VAL A 272 -1.02 9.97 5.61
CA VAL A 272 -1.59 9.28 6.78
C VAL A 272 -0.67 8.17 7.28
N LEU A 273 -0.07 7.39 6.37
CA LEU A 273 0.89 6.33 6.70
C LEU A 273 2.19 6.83 7.33
N ARG A 274 2.52 8.12 7.14
CA ARG A 274 3.74 8.76 7.67
C ARG A 274 3.47 9.64 8.89
N VAL A 275 2.23 9.69 9.39
CA VAL A 275 1.93 10.41 10.64
C VAL A 275 2.54 9.68 11.82
N HIS A 276 3.41 10.36 12.55
CA HIS A 276 4.03 9.87 13.78
C HIS A 276 3.54 10.63 15.01
N ASP A 277 2.97 11.83 14.83
CA ASP A 277 2.30 12.59 15.89
C ASP A 277 0.94 13.10 15.39
N TRP A 278 -0.13 12.49 15.91
CA TRP A 278 -1.51 12.85 15.58
C TRP A 278 -1.97 14.15 16.25
N ASP A 279 -1.29 14.60 17.30
CA ASP A 279 -1.61 15.82 18.02
C ASP A 279 -0.77 17.02 17.53
N ALA A 280 0.09 16.80 16.51
CA ALA A 280 0.87 17.83 15.86
C ALA A 280 -0.03 18.90 15.23
N GLN A 281 0.36 20.16 15.39
CA GLN A 281 -0.33 21.31 14.81
C GLN A 281 -0.26 21.28 13.29
N THR A 282 -1.37 21.55 12.62
CA THR A 282 -1.40 21.71 11.15
C THR A 282 -1.27 23.19 10.75
N PRO A 283 -0.98 23.48 9.47
CA PRO A 283 -1.09 24.83 8.92
C PRO A 283 -2.49 25.47 9.08
N CYS A 284 -3.54 24.66 9.29
CA CYS A 284 -4.82 25.12 9.82
C CYS A 284 -4.67 25.34 11.33
N SER A 285 -4.47 26.58 11.76
CA SER A 285 -4.10 26.91 13.15
C SER A 285 -5.06 26.41 14.24
N GLU A 286 -6.29 26.02 13.90
CA GLU A 286 -7.27 25.49 14.85
C GLU A 286 -7.22 23.96 14.98
N TRP A 287 -6.46 23.26 14.12
CA TRP A 287 -6.53 21.80 14.00
C TRP A 287 -5.18 21.12 14.22
N THR A 288 -5.24 20.04 14.98
CA THR A 288 -4.20 18.99 14.97
C THR A 288 -4.33 18.09 13.73
N ALA A 289 -3.32 17.25 13.46
CA ALA A 289 -3.38 16.27 12.38
C ALA A 289 -4.61 15.34 12.51
N ARG A 290 -4.95 14.96 13.75
CA ARG A 290 -6.16 14.21 14.11
C ARG A 290 -7.44 14.98 13.73
N ASP A 291 -7.53 16.25 14.10
CA ASP A 291 -8.70 17.08 13.80
C ASP A 291 -8.91 17.25 12.29
N LEU A 292 -7.82 17.37 11.52
CA LEU A 292 -7.86 17.49 10.07
C LEU A 292 -8.43 16.21 9.42
N VAL A 293 -7.97 15.02 9.83
CA VAL A 293 -8.54 13.76 9.32
C VAL A 293 -10.00 13.60 9.76
N ALA A 294 -10.31 13.96 11.01
CA ALA A 294 -11.68 13.92 11.51
C ALA A 294 -12.62 14.87 10.76
N HIS A 295 -12.16 16.05 10.35
CA HIS A 295 -12.91 16.97 9.50
C HIS A 295 -13.34 16.26 8.21
N LEU A 296 -12.39 15.72 7.43
CA LEU A 296 -12.65 15.01 6.17
C LEU A 296 -13.60 13.82 6.36
N ALA A 297 -13.42 13.05 7.45
CA ALA A 297 -14.22 11.88 7.76
C ALA A 297 -15.63 12.19 8.30
N THR A 298 -15.96 13.45 8.61
CA THR A 298 -17.25 13.80 9.21
C THR A 298 -18.10 14.71 8.34
N TRP A 299 -17.53 15.74 7.73
CA TRP A 299 -18.32 16.71 6.97
C TRP A 299 -18.88 16.11 5.68
N TYR A 300 -18.06 15.35 4.95
CA TYR A 300 -18.45 14.81 3.65
C TYR A 300 -19.53 13.72 3.77
N PRO A 301 -19.41 12.72 4.67
CA PRO A 301 -20.51 11.79 4.92
C PRO A 301 -21.78 12.45 5.42
N ALA A 302 -21.68 13.52 6.22
CA ALA A 302 -22.86 14.28 6.64
C ALA A 302 -23.53 15.00 5.47
N ASN A 303 -22.74 15.54 4.53
CA ASN A 303 -23.26 16.16 3.33
C ASN A 303 -23.99 15.14 2.44
N LEU A 304 -23.40 13.96 2.21
CA LEU A 304 -23.98 12.90 1.37
C LEU A 304 -25.38 12.46 1.83
N ARG A 305 -25.71 12.59 3.12
CA ARG A 305 -27.07 12.30 3.63
C ARG A 305 -28.14 13.22 3.04
N ASN A 306 -27.79 14.43 2.60
CA ASN A 306 -28.71 15.34 1.89
C ASN A 306 -29.06 14.84 0.48
N ALA A 307 -28.30 13.88 -0.07
CA ALA A 307 -28.61 13.12 -1.28
C ALA A 307 -29.20 11.73 -0.98
N GLY A 308 -29.55 11.44 0.28
CA GLY A 308 -30.04 10.13 0.71
C GLY A 308 -28.98 9.03 0.74
N VAL A 309 -27.68 9.39 0.69
CA VAL A 309 -26.57 8.44 0.68
C VAL A 309 -25.98 8.33 2.09
N ASP A 310 -25.97 7.11 2.64
CA ASP A 310 -25.20 6.77 3.83
C ASP A 310 -24.01 5.89 3.43
N LEU A 311 -22.81 6.29 3.86
CA LEU A 311 -21.59 5.51 3.64
C LEU A 311 -21.44 4.37 4.67
N GLY A 312 -22.20 4.40 5.76
CA GLY A 312 -22.17 3.34 6.78
C GLY A 312 -20.88 3.27 7.58
N LEU A 313 -20.13 4.38 7.66
CA LEU A 313 -18.87 4.47 8.40
C LEU A 313 -19.08 4.21 9.89
N ARG A 314 -18.18 3.45 10.51
CA ARG A 314 -18.28 3.02 11.91
C ARG A 314 -17.14 3.51 12.77
N THR A 315 -15.99 3.77 12.16
CA THR A 315 -14.78 4.15 12.89
C THR A 315 -14.83 5.62 13.29
N ASP A 316 -14.60 5.92 14.58
CA ASP A 316 -14.44 7.30 15.03
C ASP A 316 -13.06 7.82 14.64
N ALA A 317 -13.03 8.83 13.76
CA ALA A 317 -11.81 9.44 13.28
C ALA A 317 -11.01 10.20 14.35
N ARG A 318 -11.62 10.56 15.48
CA ARG A 318 -10.89 11.15 16.62
C ARG A 318 -10.18 10.09 17.43
N GLU A 319 -10.71 8.88 17.51
CA GLU A 319 -10.06 7.76 18.22
C GLU A 319 -9.02 7.08 17.32
N ASN A 320 -9.40 6.72 16.08
CA ASN A 320 -8.59 5.98 15.13
C ASN A 320 -8.55 6.67 13.75
N PRO A 321 -7.78 7.76 13.59
CA PRO A 321 -7.79 8.57 12.36
C PRO A 321 -7.44 7.79 11.09
N ALA A 322 -6.39 6.96 11.14
CA ALA A 322 -5.91 6.21 9.97
C ALA A 322 -6.92 5.15 9.49
N GLU A 323 -7.57 4.46 10.42
CA GLU A 323 -8.60 3.45 10.10
C GLU A 323 -9.86 4.12 9.56
N ALA A 324 -10.31 5.23 10.19
CA ALA A 324 -11.45 6.00 9.70
C ALA A 324 -11.23 6.57 8.30
N TRP A 325 -10.02 7.06 8.01
CA TRP A 325 -9.64 7.48 6.67
C TRP A 325 -9.71 6.32 5.66
N THR A 326 -9.17 5.15 6.02
CA THR A 326 -9.19 3.97 5.16
C THR A 326 -10.62 3.50 4.86
N GLU A 327 -11.50 3.51 5.86
CA GLU A 327 -12.92 3.20 5.73
C GLU A 327 -13.63 4.20 4.80
N LEU A 328 -13.39 5.50 5.00
CA LEU A 328 -13.94 6.59 4.18
C LEU A 328 -13.53 6.46 2.70
N VAL A 329 -12.25 6.23 2.42
CA VAL A 329 -11.73 6.09 1.05
C VAL A 329 -12.38 4.89 0.36
N SER A 330 -12.45 3.74 1.04
CA SER A 330 -13.06 2.53 0.48
C SER A 330 -14.55 2.74 0.18
N ALA A 331 -15.30 3.32 1.11
CA ALA A 331 -16.73 3.56 0.95
C ALA A 331 -17.03 4.62 -0.14
N THR A 332 -16.22 5.67 -0.22
CA THR A 332 -16.37 6.74 -1.23
C THR A 332 -15.99 6.24 -2.61
N GLN A 333 -14.93 5.43 -2.74
CA GLN A 333 -14.56 4.81 -4.02
C GLN A 333 -15.70 3.91 -4.51
N ALA A 334 -16.25 3.05 -3.65
CA ALA A 334 -17.38 2.19 -3.99
C ALA A 334 -18.65 2.99 -4.36
N LEU A 335 -18.88 4.14 -3.72
CA LEU A 335 -19.96 5.07 -4.09
C LEU A 335 -19.76 5.65 -5.50
N LEU A 336 -18.53 6.08 -5.83
CA LEU A 336 -18.21 6.68 -7.13
C LEU A 336 -18.18 5.66 -8.27
N ASP A 337 -17.83 4.40 -7.99
CA ASP A 337 -17.85 3.32 -8.97
C ASP A 337 -19.27 2.79 -9.27
N ASP A 338 -20.27 3.21 -8.49
CA ASP A 338 -21.70 2.91 -8.72
C ASP A 338 -22.39 4.11 -9.41
N PRO A 339 -22.77 3.99 -10.71
CA PRO A 339 -23.38 5.10 -11.45
C PRO A 339 -24.75 5.54 -10.92
N GLU A 340 -25.51 4.65 -10.29
CA GLU A 340 -26.82 4.99 -9.73
C GLU A 340 -26.63 5.85 -8.47
N ARG A 341 -25.75 5.41 -7.58
CA ARG A 341 -25.49 6.13 -6.33
C ARG A 341 -24.71 7.43 -6.55
N SER A 342 -23.71 7.45 -7.43
CA SER A 342 -22.96 8.66 -7.75
C SER A 342 -23.78 9.68 -8.56
N GLY A 343 -24.81 9.21 -9.29
CA GLY A 343 -25.78 10.04 -9.99
C GLY A 343 -26.90 10.62 -9.10
N ALA A 344 -27.01 10.19 -7.83
CA ALA A 344 -28.01 10.70 -6.90
C ALA A 344 -27.88 12.21 -6.71
N GLN A 345 -29.02 12.91 -6.64
CA GLN A 345 -29.04 14.36 -6.49
C GLN A 345 -29.21 14.78 -5.03
N PHE A 346 -28.51 15.85 -4.66
CA PHE A 346 -28.75 16.52 -3.38
C PHE A 346 -30.12 17.19 -3.40
N THR A 347 -30.91 16.94 -2.35
CA THR A 347 -32.27 17.46 -2.17
C THR A 347 -32.36 18.58 -1.14
N ALA A 348 -31.24 18.90 -0.49
CA ALA A 348 -31.10 19.96 0.49
C ALA A 348 -29.62 20.35 0.66
N GLY A 349 -29.36 21.43 1.38
CA GLY A 349 -28.00 21.86 1.73
C GLY A 349 -27.31 22.67 0.63
N PRO A 350 -26.01 22.96 0.79
CA PRO A 350 -25.27 23.85 -0.12
C PRO A 350 -25.15 23.31 -1.55
N ASP A 351 -25.28 21.99 -1.73
CA ASP A 351 -25.12 21.32 -3.02
C ASP A 351 -26.45 20.96 -3.70
N GLU A 352 -27.59 21.45 -3.20
CA GLU A 352 -28.92 21.15 -3.74
C GLU A 352 -28.98 21.29 -5.28
N GLY A 353 -29.48 20.25 -5.94
CA GLY A 353 -29.60 20.19 -7.40
C GLY A 353 -28.35 19.66 -8.13
N GLN A 354 -27.21 19.51 -7.47
CA GLN A 354 -26.04 18.81 -8.03
C GLN A 354 -26.15 17.29 -7.82
N THR A 355 -25.40 16.51 -8.61
CA THR A 355 -25.18 15.09 -8.32
C THR A 355 -24.10 14.89 -7.26
N VAL A 356 -24.11 13.72 -6.60
CA VAL A 356 -23.03 13.26 -5.72
C VAL A 356 -21.67 13.35 -6.41
N GLU A 357 -21.57 12.88 -7.67
CA GLU A 357 -20.33 12.96 -8.43
C GLU A 357 -19.85 14.41 -8.63
N GLN A 358 -20.76 15.33 -8.99
CA GLN A 358 -20.44 16.75 -9.20
C GLN A 358 -19.93 17.42 -7.92
N ALA A 359 -20.63 17.23 -6.80
CA ALA A 359 -20.21 17.79 -5.51
C ALA A 359 -18.89 17.18 -5.04
N THR A 360 -18.70 15.88 -5.22
CA THR A 360 -17.44 15.20 -4.87
C THR A 360 -16.27 15.76 -5.67
N ARG A 361 -16.46 15.95 -6.98
CA ARG A 361 -15.46 16.55 -7.87
C ARG A 361 -15.16 18.01 -7.54
N GLY A 362 -16.18 18.79 -7.19
CA GLY A 362 -16.10 20.22 -6.97
C GLY A 362 -15.59 20.62 -5.58
N PHE A 363 -15.83 19.79 -4.56
CA PHE A 363 -15.56 20.16 -3.16
C PHE A 363 -14.68 19.14 -2.45
N PHE A 364 -15.10 17.87 -2.38
CA PHE A 364 -14.37 16.89 -1.56
C PHE A 364 -12.98 16.55 -2.11
N ILE A 365 -12.84 16.36 -3.41
CA ILE A 365 -11.53 16.08 -4.03
C ILE A 365 -10.55 17.25 -3.83
N PRO A 366 -10.89 18.52 -4.14
CA PRO A 366 -10.04 19.66 -3.82
C PRO A 366 -9.68 19.77 -2.33
N ASP A 367 -10.62 19.50 -1.43
CA ASP A 367 -10.40 19.56 0.02
C ASP A 367 -9.34 18.54 0.47
N VAL A 368 -9.50 17.27 0.06
CA VAL A 368 -8.49 16.22 0.31
C VAL A 368 -7.14 16.58 -0.31
N PHE A 369 -7.15 17.12 -1.54
CA PHE A 369 -5.92 17.49 -2.24
C PHE A 369 -5.12 18.56 -1.49
N MET A 370 -5.76 19.65 -1.06
CA MET A 370 -5.09 20.71 -0.30
C MET A 370 -4.69 20.22 1.10
N HIS A 371 -5.54 19.45 1.78
CA HIS A 371 -5.23 18.91 3.09
C HIS A 371 -4.16 17.81 3.07
N THR A 372 -3.82 17.24 1.92
CA THR A 372 -2.63 16.37 1.78
C THR A 372 -1.37 17.16 2.14
N TRP A 373 -1.27 18.41 1.67
CA TRP A 373 -0.15 19.29 2.01
C TRP A 373 -0.17 19.67 3.50
N ASP A 374 -1.34 20.04 4.03
CA ASP A 374 -1.47 20.40 5.44
C ASP A 374 -1.05 19.26 6.38
N LEU A 375 -1.45 18.02 6.07
CA LEU A 375 -1.11 16.85 6.86
C LEU A 375 0.39 16.56 6.83
N GLY A 376 1.02 16.50 5.66
CA GLY A 376 2.47 16.22 5.61
C GLY A 376 3.31 17.34 6.22
N ARG A 377 2.89 18.61 6.07
CA ARG A 377 3.55 19.75 6.74
C ARG A 377 3.44 19.71 8.26
N SER A 378 2.36 19.18 8.82
CA SER A 378 2.25 18.94 10.27
C SER A 378 3.31 17.97 10.80
N GLN A 379 3.82 17.09 9.93
CA GLN A 379 4.84 16.09 10.25
C GLN A 379 6.25 16.53 9.82
N GLY A 380 6.41 17.74 9.28
CA GLY A 380 7.69 18.28 8.80
C GLY A 380 8.13 17.79 7.42
N HIS A 381 7.22 17.22 6.61
CA HIS A 381 7.54 16.77 5.25
C HIS A 381 7.31 17.89 4.21
N ASP A 382 8.24 18.09 3.27
CA ASP A 382 7.98 18.94 2.10
C ASP A 382 7.13 18.18 1.06
N VAL A 383 5.81 18.22 1.26
CA VAL A 383 4.84 17.60 0.35
C VAL A 383 4.80 18.36 -0.97
N ARG A 384 4.92 17.61 -2.08
CA ARG A 384 4.71 18.13 -3.44
C ARG A 384 3.34 17.72 -3.93
N LEU A 385 2.53 18.70 -4.31
CA LEU A 385 1.24 18.44 -4.95
C LEU A 385 1.41 18.41 -6.49
N ASP A 386 0.45 17.81 -7.19
CA ASP A 386 0.42 17.82 -8.66
C ASP A 386 0.29 19.26 -9.17
N GLU A 387 1.31 19.75 -9.88
CA GLU A 387 1.42 21.15 -10.28
C GLU A 387 0.30 21.61 -11.23
N GLU A 388 -0.16 20.74 -12.14
CA GLU A 388 -1.25 21.08 -13.07
C GLU A 388 -2.59 21.18 -12.32
N PHE A 389 -2.88 20.24 -11.43
CA PHE A 389 -4.08 20.29 -10.61
C PHE A 389 -4.02 21.43 -9.59
N ALA A 390 -2.87 21.72 -9.00
CA ALA A 390 -2.68 22.88 -8.13
C ALA A 390 -2.95 24.19 -8.87
N ALA A 391 -2.40 24.37 -10.07
CA ALA A 391 -2.64 25.56 -10.89
C ALA A 391 -4.13 25.72 -11.25
N ARG A 392 -4.83 24.63 -11.57
CA ARG A 392 -6.29 24.66 -11.84
C ARG A 392 -7.11 25.04 -10.62
N ASN A 393 -6.79 24.49 -9.45
CA ASN A 393 -7.46 24.84 -8.20
C ASN A 393 -7.21 26.31 -7.84
N LEU A 394 -5.97 26.79 -7.98
CA LEU A 394 -5.62 28.19 -7.74
C LEU A 394 -6.43 29.13 -8.64
N ALA A 395 -6.46 28.88 -9.96
CA ALA A 395 -7.25 29.70 -10.88
C ALA A 395 -8.75 29.71 -10.54
N GLY A 396 -9.28 28.57 -10.08
CA GLY A 396 -10.66 28.46 -9.60
C GLY A 396 -10.93 29.33 -8.38
N LEU A 397 -10.04 29.28 -7.38
CA LEU A 397 -10.18 30.05 -6.14
C LEU A 397 -9.95 31.56 -6.36
N GLU A 398 -9.00 31.94 -7.21
CA GLU A 398 -8.76 33.35 -7.60
C GLU A 398 -10.00 33.96 -8.25
N SER A 399 -10.77 33.19 -9.01
CA SER A 399 -12.01 33.66 -9.64
C SER A 399 -13.11 34.05 -8.63
N LEU A 400 -13.01 33.59 -7.38
CA LEU A 400 -13.96 33.93 -6.32
C LEU A 400 -13.68 35.32 -5.73
N GLY A 401 -12.46 35.85 -5.88
CA GLY A 401 -12.07 37.17 -5.39
C GLY A 401 -12.21 37.31 -3.87
N GLU A 402 -12.77 38.43 -3.41
CA GLU A 402 -12.97 38.70 -1.98
C GLU A 402 -13.95 37.71 -1.31
N ARG A 403 -14.91 37.15 -2.08
CA ARG A 403 -15.91 36.19 -1.58
C ARG A 403 -15.29 34.92 -1.00
N LEU A 404 -14.09 34.56 -1.45
CA LEU A 404 -13.36 33.42 -0.89
C LEU A 404 -13.22 33.56 0.64
N ARG A 405 -12.87 34.76 1.10
CA ARG A 405 -12.61 35.04 2.53
C ARG A 405 -13.88 35.31 3.32
N GLU A 406 -14.96 35.71 2.66
CA GLU A 406 -16.28 35.87 3.29
C GLU A 406 -16.82 34.55 3.86
N SER A 407 -16.36 33.41 3.35
CA SER A 407 -16.71 32.08 3.88
C SER A 407 -16.18 31.83 5.30
N GLY A 408 -15.13 32.56 5.72
CA GLY A 408 -14.40 32.30 6.97
C GLY A 408 -13.53 31.04 6.96
N GLN A 409 -13.54 30.24 5.90
CA GLN A 409 -12.78 28.99 5.79
C GLN A 409 -11.32 29.21 5.36
N PHE A 410 -11.03 30.38 4.77
CA PHE A 410 -9.74 30.72 4.18
C PHE A 410 -9.08 31.92 4.86
N GLY A 411 -7.78 31.80 5.13
CA GLY A 411 -6.99 32.85 5.78
C GLY A 411 -6.55 33.97 4.83
N PRO A 412 -5.86 35.01 5.35
CA PRO A 412 -5.19 35.99 4.50
C PRO A 412 -4.07 35.31 3.69
N ALA A 413 -3.91 35.69 2.42
CA ALA A 413 -2.89 35.09 1.58
C ALA A 413 -1.46 35.44 2.07
N HIS A 414 -0.54 34.49 1.94
CA HIS A 414 0.88 34.69 2.21
C HIS A 414 1.62 35.17 0.96
N PRO A 415 2.60 36.08 1.08
CA PRO A 415 3.41 36.50 -0.05
C PRO A 415 4.35 35.37 -0.49
N VAL A 416 4.38 35.10 -1.80
CA VAL A 416 5.29 34.14 -2.44
C VAL A 416 5.82 34.72 -3.75
N PRO A 417 7.03 34.34 -4.20
CA PRO A 417 7.53 34.73 -5.52
C PRO A 417 6.57 34.32 -6.65
N GLU A 418 6.50 35.11 -7.73
CA GLU A 418 5.64 34.80 -8.89
C GLU A 418 6.05 33.51 -9.61
N ASP A 419 7.35 33.19 -9.57
CA ASP A 419 7.95 31.97 -10.13
C ASP A 419 7.95 30.79 -9.15
N ALA A 420 7.33 30.94 -7.98
CA ALA A 420 7.12 29.82 -7.07
C ALA A 420 6.23 28.75 -7.73
N ARG A 421 6.42 27.50 -7.31
CA ARG A 421 5.60 26.36 -7.72
C ARG A 421 4.11 26.63 -7.53
N ALA A 422 3.30 26.02 -8.38
CA ALA A 422 1.85 26.19 -8.35
C ALA A 422 1.23 25.68 -7.05
N ASP A 423 1.76 24.59 -6.48
CA ASP A 423 1.33 24.07 -5.18
C ASP A 423 1.54 25.08 -4.05
N VAL A 424 2.73 25.68 -3.95
CA VAL A 424 3.08 26.70 -2.95
C VAL A 424 2.21 27.94 -3.13
N ARG A 425 1.99 28.39 -4.37
CA ARG A 425 1.12 29.53 -4.66
C ARG A 425 -0.33 29.26 -4.27
N LEU A 426 -0.85 28.06 -4.55
CA LEU A 426 -2.18 27.63 -4.11
C LEU A 426 -2.31 27.69 -2.60
N MET A 427 -1.41 27.02 -1.87
CA MET A 427 -1.47 26.93 -0.41
C MET A 427 -1.29 28.32 0.24
N ALA A 428 -0.40 29.16 -0.29
CA ALA A 428 -0.24 30.54 0.14
C ALA A 428 -1.50 31.37 -0.09
N HIS A 429 -2.20 31.19 -1.23
CA HIS A 429 -3.42 31.92 -1.57
C HIS A 429 -4.57 31.64 -0.58
N ILE A 430 -4.69 30.39 -0.13
CA ILE A 430 -5.70 29.95 0.85
C ILE A 430 -5.31 30.22 2.31
N GLY A 431 -4.16 30.87 2.52
CA GLY A 431 -3.71 31.34 3.83
C GLY A 431 -2.90 30.35 4.63
N ARG A 432 -2.15 29.46 3.98
CA ARG A 432 -1.14 28.62 4.64
C ARG A 432 0.25 29.27 4.52
N ASP A 433 1.01 29.23 5.61
CA ASP A 433 2.42 29.66 5.60
C ASP A 433 3.27 28.65 4.83
N PRO A 434 3.88 29.01 3.68
CA PRO A 434 4.71 28.10 2.88
C PRO A 434 5.91 27.51 3.61
N GLU A 435 6.29 28.06 4.76
CA GLU A 435 7.43 27.62 5.56
C GLU A 435 7.00 26.80 6.79
N PHE A 436 5.70 26.60 7.00
CA PHE A 436 5.19 25.82 8.13
C PHE A 436 5.79 24.41 8.13
N GLY A 437 6.25 23.95 9.29
CA GLY A 437 6.80 22.60 9.49
C GLY A 437 8.20 22.37 8.92
N LEU A 438 8.72 23.26 8.06
CA LEU A 438 10.05 23.09 7.43
C LEU A 438 11.17 23.85 8.15
N ARG A 439 10.82 24.76 9.06
CA ARG A 439 11.78 25.48 9.90
C ARG A 439 12.22 24.57 11.06
N GLY A 440 13.33 23.85 10.85
CA GLY A 440 14.10 23.15 11.88
C GLY A 440 15.21 24.00 12.47
#